data_AF-A0A2V8DPN2-F1
#
_entry.id   AF-A0A2V8DPN2-F1
#
_cell.length_a   1.000
_cell.length_b   1.000
_cell.length_c   1.000
_cell.angle_alpha   90.00
_cell.angle_beta   90.00
_cell.angle_gamma   90.00
#
_symmetry.space_group_name_H-M   'P 1'
#
loop_
_entity.id
_entity.type
_entity.pdbx_description
1 polymer ?
#
loop_
_entity_poly.entity_id
_entity_poly.type
_entity_poly.pdbx_seq_one_letter_code
_entity_poly.pdbx_strand_id
1 'polypeptide(L)'
;YAQYKLGIAHFRQMRGAQRDQTETREAVKELQAFVDRYPNSSLMAEARPKLREARDRLSQNDYMVGYFYFRQRWYPGAINRFKALLEQDPGYTGRDAVYYYLGESLVKQKREAEALPLYEKLVSEFERSEYLVEAQRRIAELKQAQSKPTGD
;
A
#
# COMPACT_ATOMS: atom_id res chain seq x y z
N TYR A 1 4.98 -4.28 31.26
CA TYR A 1 4.51 -3.53 30.07
C TYR A 1 3.01 -3.72 29.85
N ALA A 2 2.17 -3.02 30.61
CA ALA A 2 0.70 -3.13 30.46
C ALA A 2 0.22 -2.67 29.08
N GLN A 3 0.76 -1.54 28.59
CA GLN A 3 0.47 -0.99 27.25
C GLN A 3 0.70 -1.99 26.11
N TYR A 4 1.87 -2.65 26.10
CA TYR A 4 2.19 -3.68 25.12
C TYR A 4 1.17 -4.83 25.20
N LYS A 5 0.90 -5.36 26.40
CA LYS A 5 -0.05 -6.46 26.58
C LYS A 5 -1.46 -6.11 26.08
N LEU A 6 -1.90 -4.86 26.30
CA LEU A 6 -3.18 -4.37 25.79
C LEU A 6 -3.19 -4.31 24.26
N GLY A 7 -2.15 -3.75 23.63
CA GLY A 7 -2.00 -3.77 22.17
C GLY A 7 -2.01 -5.20 21.59
N ILE A 8 -1.36 -6.15 22.25
CA ILE A 8 -1.39 -7.56 21.86
C ILE A 8 -2.78 -8.19 22.03
N ALA A 9 -3.54 -7.82 23.05
CA ALA A 9 -4.90 -8.32 23.25
C ALA A 9 -5.83 -7.87 22.10
N HIS A 10 -5.77 -6.61 21.69
CA HIS A 10 -6.49 -6.12 20.50
C HIS A 10 -5.98 -6.78 19.21
N PHE A 11 -4.65 -6.90 19.07
CA PHE A 11 -4.03 -7.53 17.91
C PHE A 11 -4.54 -8.96 17.66
N ARG A 12 -4.67 -9.76 18.72
CA ARG A 12 -5.20 -11.14 18.63
C ARG A 12 -6.66 -11.21 18.22
N GLN A 13 -7.42 -10.13 18.40
CA GLN A 13 -8.84 -10.04 18.03
C GLN A 13 -9.04 -9.44 16.64
N MET A 14 -7.95 -9.01 15.97
CA MET A 14 -8.01 -8.52 14.59
C MET A 14 -8.64 -9.56 13.66
N ARG A 15 -9.47 -9.05 12.75
CA ARG A 15 -10.16 -9.84 11.74
C ARG A 15 -9.58 -9.54 10.34
N GLY A 16 -10.06 -10.26 9.34
CA GLY A 16 -9.76 -9.96 7.93
C GLY A 16 -10.02 -8.50 7.58
N ALA A 17 -9.25 -7.94 6.64
CA ALA A 17 -9.29 -6.51 6.29
C ALA A 17 -10.69 -6.03 5.86
N GLN A 18 -11.50 -6.90 5.28
CA GLN A 18 -12.87 -6.66 4.84
C GLN A 18 -13.93 -6.63 5.97
N ARG A 19 -13.55 -7.01 7.19
CA ARG A 19 -14.45 -7.06 8.35
C ARG A 19 -14.27 -5.81 9.23
N ASP A 20 -15.04 -5.72 10.31
CA ASP A 20 -14.87 -4.66 11.31
C ASP A 20 -13.41 -4.53 11.77
N GLN A 21 -12.91 -3.29 11.71
CA GLN A 21 -11.50 -2.95 11.98
C GLN A 21 -11.32 -2.26 13.34
N THR A 22 -12.29 -2.33 14.26
CA THR A 22 -12.20 -1.66 15.56
C THR A 22 -11.01 -2.17 16.36
N GLU A 23 -10.87 -3.49 16.48
CA GLU A 23 -9.73 -4.12 17.17
C GLU A 23 -8.39 -3.84 16.47
N THR A 24 -8.38 -3.76 15.14
CA THR A 24 -7.16 -3.37 14.40
C THR A 24 -6.73 -1.95 14.72
N ARG A 25 -7.67 -0.99 14.78
CA ARG A 25 -7.38 0.40 15.12
C ARG A 25 -6.88 0.55 16.56
N GLU A 26 -7.51 -0.14 17.51
CA GLU A 26 -7.05 -0.14 18.90
C GLU A 26 -5.67 -0.81 19.02
N ALA A 27 -5.41 -1.91 18.31
CA ALA A 27 -4.09 -2.54 18.27
C ALA A 27 -3.00 -1.56 17.78
N VAL A 28 -3.25 -0.85 16.67
CA VAL A 28 -2.31 0.16 16.13
C VAL A 28 -2.07 1.27 17.17
N LYS A 29 -3.13 1.82 17.75
CA LYS A 29 -3.06 2.90 18.75
C LYS A 29 -2.21 2.48 19.95
N GLU A 30 -2.50 1.33 20.54
CA GLU A 30 -1.85 0.87 21.76
C GLU A 30 -0.39 0.43 21.52
N LEU A 31 -0.12 -0.24 20.40
CA LEU A 31 1.25 -0.64 20.01
C LEU A 31 2.10 0.55 19.59
N GLN A 32 1.55 1.55 18.89
CA GLN A 32 2.24 2.78 18.56
C GLN A 32 2.61 3.55 19.84
N ALA A 33 1.66 3.73 20.75
CA ALA A 33 1.92 4.36 22.05
C ALA A 33 3.01 3.63 22.85
N PHE A 34 3.08 2.30 22.76
CA PHE A 34 4.17 1.52 23.34
C PHE A 34 5.53 1.81 22.68
N VAL A 35 5.58 1.78 21.34
CA VAL A 35 6.80 2.05 20.54
C VAL A 35 7.35 3.45 20.83
N ASP A 36 6.48 4.45 20.96
CA ASP A 36 6.88 5.83 21.20
C ASP A 36 7.34 6.07 22.63
N ARG A 37 6.65 5.47 23.61
CA ARG A 37 6.95 5.69 25.03
C ARG A 37 8.13 4.86 25.54
N TYR A 38 8.39 3.69 24.94
CA TYR A 38 9.41 2.75 25.42
C TYR A 38 10.40 2.34 24.31
N PRO A 39 11.08 3.30 23.66
CA PRO A 39 11.91 3.03 22.47
C PRO A 39 13.09 2.08 22.72
N ASN A 40 13.55 1.96 23.97
CA ASN A 40 14.67 1.11 24.39
C ASN A 40 14.21 -0.22 25.04
N SER A 41 12.92 -0.57 24.96
CA SER A 41 12.44 -1.83 25.55
C SER A 41 13.00 -3.04 24.81
N SER A 42 13.27 -4.12 25.55
CA SER A 42 13.61 -5.42 24.96
C SER A 42 12.48 -6.00 24.08
N LEU A 43 11.23 -5.57 24.28
CA LEU A 43 10.08 -6.03 23.50
C LEU A 43 9.92 -5.32 22.15
N MET A 44 10.79 -4.37 21.80
CA MET A 44 10.68 -3.62 20.56
C MET A 44 10.78 -4.50 19.30
N ALA A 45 11.58 -5.57 19.36
CA ALA A 45 11.71 -6.55 18.29
C ALA A 45 10.39 -7.30 18.01
N GLU A 46 9.52 -7.44 19.01
CA GLU A 46 8.21 -8.06 18.86
C GLU A 46 7.10 -7.05 18.55
N ALA A 47 7.19 -5.85 19.14
CA ALA A 47 6.16 -4.81 18.99
C ALA A 47 6.14 -4.21 17.58
N ARG A 48 7.31 -3.89 17.00
CA ARG A 48 7.38 -3.22 15.69
C ARG A 48 6.77 -4.06 14.56
N PRO A 49 7.06 -5.36 14.41
CA PRO A 49 6.43 -6.18 13.38
C PRO A 49 4.91 -6.28 13.55
N LYS A 50 4.42 -6.40 14.79
CA LYS A 50 2.98 -6.47 15.07
C LYS A 50 2.27 -5.16 14.77
N LEU A 51 2.89 -4.04 15.09
CA LEU A 51 2.39 -2.72 14.72
C LEU A 51 2.33 -2.57 13.19
N ARG A 52 3.37 -3.02 12.47
CA ARG A 52 3.38 -3.03 11.00
C ARG A 52 2.26 -3.90 10.44
N GLU A 53 2.11 -5.13 10.92
CA GLU A 53 1.03 -6.03 10.47
C GLU A 53 -0.37 -5.45 10.74
N ALA A 54 -0.58 -4.81 11.89
CA ALA A 54 -1.84 -4.15 12.20
C ALA A 54 -2.12 -2.96 11.27
N ARG A 55 -1.10 -2.16 10.94
CA ARG A 55 -1.22 -1.11 9.92
C ARG A 55 -1.47 -1.69 8.53
N ASP A 56 -0.80 -2.79 8.15
CA ASP A 56 -1.00 -3.44 6.86
C ASP A 56 -2.43 -3.94 6.72
N ARG A 57 -3.04 -4.40 7.81
CA ARG A 57 -4.44 -4.80 7.81
C ARG A 57 -5.38 -3.64 7.48
N LEU A 58 -5.11 -2.44 8.00
CA LEU A 58 -5.89 -1.24 7.70
C LEU A 58 -5.67 -0.82 6.23
N SER A 59 -4.42 -0.70 5.79
CA SER A 59 -4.11 -0.33 4.41
C SER A 59 -4.60 -1.35 3.39
N GLN A 60 -4.63 -2.64 3.73
CA GLN A 60 -5.22 -3.68 2.89
C GLN A 60 -6.72 -3.45 2.68
N ASN A 61 -7.45 -2.92 3.67
CA ASN A 61 -8.85 -2.55 3.49
C ASN A 61 -8.99 -1.42 2.45
N ASP A 62 -8.21 -0.35 2.58
CA ASP A 62 -8.21 0.77 1.62
C ASP A 62 -7.79 0.33 0.21
N TYR A 63 -6.79 -0.55 0.12
CA TYR A 63 -6.37 -1.15 -1.13
C TYR A 63 -7.51 -1.93 -1.79
N MET A 64 -8.25 -2.75 -1.02
CA MET A 64 -9.38 -3.52 -1.54
C MET A 64 -10.48 -2.60 -2.09
N VAL A 65 -10.72 -1.44 -1.48
CA VAL A 65 -11.67 -0.43 -1.99
C VAL A 65 -11.16 0.19 -3.30
N GLY A 66 -9.88 0.56 -3.37
CA GLY A 66 -9.27 1.06 -4.62
C GLY A 66 -9.30 0.01 -5.73
N TYR A 67 -8.99 -1.23 -5.41
CA TYR A 67 -9.02 -2.36 -6.34
C TYR A 67 -10.43 -2.67 -6.81
N PHE A 68 -11.44 -2.56 -5.94
CA PHE A 68 -12.83 -2.66 -6.33
C PHE A 68 -13.19 -1.61 -7.40
N TYR A 69 -12.83 -0.34 -7.20
CA TYR A 69 -13.08 0.70 -8.21
C TYR A 69 -12.34 0.44 -9.53
N PHE A 70 -11.10 -0.06 -9.46
CA PHE A 70 -10.36 -0.47 -10.64
C PHE A 70 -11.09 -1.58 -11.41
N ARG A 71 -11.57 -2.61 -10.71
CA ARG A 71 -12.33 -3.72 -11.29
C ARG A 71 -13.64 -3.28 -11.94
N GLN A 72 -14.29 -2.27 -11.38
CA GLN A 72 -15.48 -1.63 -11.95
C GLN A 72 -15.16 -0.64 -13.07
N ARG A 73 -13.88 -0.53 -13.49
CA ARG A 73 -13.38 0.41 -14.50
C ARG A 73 -13.61 1.88 -14.15
N TRP A 74 -13.88 2.18 -12.87
CA TRP A 74 -13.98 3.55 -12.39
C TRP A 74 -12.60 4.04 -11.93
N TYR A 75 -11.75 4.28 -12.91
CA TYR A 75 -10.35 4.65 -12.71
C TYR A 75 -10.12 5.93 -11.89
N PRO A 76 -10.94 7.00 -11.98
CA PRO A 76 -10.81 8.17 -11.09
C PRO A 76 -10.88 7.79 -9.60
N GLY A 77 -11.84 6.94 -9.22
CA GLY A 77 -11.99 6.50 -7.84
C GLY A 77 -10.85 5.61 -7.39
N ALA A 78 -10.38 4.70 -8.26
CA ALA A 78 -9.22 3.87 -8.00
C ALA A 78 -7.96 4.73 -7.75
N ILE A 79 -7.70 5.72 -8.62
CA ILE A 79 -6.58 6.66 -8.49
C ILE A 79 -6.63 7.38 -7.15
N ASN A 80 -7.78 7.94 -6.78
CA ASN A 80 -7.93 8.68 -5.53
C ASN A 80 -7.65 7.79 -4.31
N ARG A 81 -8.19 6.55 -4.29
CA ARG A 81 -7.99 5.61 -3.18
C ARG A 81 -6.55 5.15 -3.07
N PHE A 82 -5.91 4.79 -4.18
CA PHE A 82 -4.52 4.34 -4.16
C PHE A 82 -3.54 5.47 -3.81
N LYS A 83 -3.75 6.70 -4.30
CA LYS A 83 -2.92 7.86 -3.91
C LYS A 83 -3.07 8.14 -2.40
N ALA A 84 -4.30 8.17 -1.89
CA ALA A 84 -4.54 8.39 -0.47
C ALA A 84 -3.89 7.31 0.41
N LEU A 85 -3.96 6.04 0.00
CA LEU A 85 -3.29 4.94 0.72
C LEU A 85 -1.77 5.16 0.81
N LEU A 86 -1.12 5.47 -0.31
CA LEU A 86 0.33 5.70 -0.35
C LEU A 86 0.77 6.91 0.48
N GLU A 87 -0.07 7.93 0.57
CA GLU A 87 0.16 9.10 1.40
C GLU A 87 -0.01 8.81 2.89
N GLN A 88 -1.08 8.08 3.25
CA GLN A 88 -1.41 7.75 4.63
C GLN A 88 -0.50 6.69 5.24
N ASP A 89 -0.08 5.70 4.44
CA ASP A 89 0.85 4.67 4.87
C ASP A 89 1.93 4.36 3.82
N PRO A 90 2.97 5.21 3.75
CA PRO A 90 4.12 4.96 2.89
C PRO A 90 4.89 3.68 3.25
N GLY A 91 4.64 3.08 4.41
CA GLY A 91 5.29 1.85 4.87
C GLY A 91 4.46 0.59 4.65
N TYR A 92 3.32 0.68 3.96
CA TYR A 92 2.49 -0.47 3.63
C TYR A 92 3.30 -1.52 2.87
N THR A 93 3.16 -2.79 3.24
CA THR A 93 3.98 -3.85 2.65
C THR A 93 3.52 -4.24 1.25
N GLY A 94 2.23 -4.07 0.92
CA GLY A 94 1.65 -4.37 -0.39
C GLY A 94 1.66 -3.20 -1.38
N ARG A 95 2.63 -2.28 -1.26
CA ARG A 95 2.72 -1.10 -2.13
C ARG A 95 3.04 -1.43 -3.58
N ASP A 96 3.64 -2.58 -3.87
CA ASP A 96 3.86 -3.08 -5.22
C ASP A 96 2.54 -3.19 -6.01
N ALA A 97 1.53 -3.85 -5.45
CA ALA A 97 0.20 -3.95 -6.04
C ALA A 97 -0.46 -2.57 -6.20
N VAL A 98 -0.29 -1.69 -5.21
CA VAL A 98 -0.82 -0.32 -5.24
C VAL A 98 -0.18 0.48 -6.38
N TYR A 99 1.15 0.43 -6.54
CA TYR A 99 1.87 1.08 -7.63
C TYR A 99 1.42 0.56 -8.99
N TYR A 100 1.28 -0.76 -9.13
CA TYR A 100 0.83 -1.38 -10.36
C TYR A 100 -0.58 -0.93 -10.75
N TYR A 101 -1.57 -1.09 -9.86
CA TYR A 101 -2.96 -0.76 -10.19
C TYR A 101 -3.22 0.75 -10.29
N LEU A 102 -2.47 1.58 -9.55
CA LEU A 102 -2.48 3.03 -9.75
C LEU A 102 -1.92 3.40 -11.13
N GLY A 103 -0.79 2.81 -11.52
CA GLY A 103 -0.21 2.96 -12.85
C GLY A 103 -1.19 2.56 -13.95
N GLU A 104 -1.82 1.39 -13.84
CA GLU A 104 -2.79 0.90 -14.82
C GLU A 104 -4.00 1.85 -14.91
N SER A 105 -4.50 2.33 -13.76
CA SER A 105 -5.60 3.30 -13.73
C SER A 105 -5.24 4.61 -14.44
N LEU A 106 -4.01 5.10 -14.27
CA LEU A 106 -3.50 6.31 -14.91
C LEU A 106 -3.34 6.12 -16.42
N VAL A 107 -2.79 4.98 -16.87
CA VAL A 107 -2.70 4.64 -18.30
C VAL A 107 -4.09 4.61 -18.95
N LYS A 108 -5.09 4.00 -18.27
CA LYS A 108 -6.48 3.99 -18.77
C LYS A 108 -7.10 5.38 -18.88
N GLN A 109 -6.57 6.34 -18.14
CA GLN A 109 -6.95 7.75 -18.18
C GLN A 109 -6.05 8.59 -19.09
N LYS A 110 -5.19 7.96 -19.92
CA LYS A 110 -4.20 8.62 -20.79
C LYS A 110 -3.20 9.52 -20.04
N ARG A 111 -2.99 9.27 -18.75
CA ARG A 111 -2.05 9.99 -17.87
C ARG A 111 -0.73 9.23 -17.76
N GLU A 112 -0.16 8.91 -18.90
CA GLU A 112 1.00 8.02 -19.04
C GLU A 112 2.26 8.55 -18.36
N ALA A 113 2.48 9.88 -18.41
CA ALA A 113 3.60 10.53 -17.74
C ALA A 113 3.56 10.36 -16.21
N GLU A 114 2.37 10.30 -15.60
CA GLU A 114 2.22 10.02 -14.17
C GLU A 114 2.32 8.54 -13.84
N ALA A 115 2.01 7.65 -14.79
CA ALA A 115 2.04 6.20 -14.59
C ALA A 115 3.48 5.65 -14.56
N LEU A 116 4.34 6.13 -15.48
CA LEU A 116 5.72 5.66 -15.62
C LEU A 116 6.51 5.59 -14.30
N PRO A 117 6.59 6.66 -13.48
CA PRO A 117 7.37 6.62 -12.24
C PRO A 117 6.83 5.62 -11.22
N LEU A 118 5.56 5.20 -11.30
CA LEU A 118 5.00 4.20 -10.39
C LEU A 118 5.50 2.80 -10.73
N TYR A 119 5.56 2.45 -12.02
CA TYR A 119 6.14 1.19 -12.45
C TYR A 119 7.64 1.14 -12.15
N GLU A 120 8.35 2.26 -12.34
CA GLU A 120 9.78 2.35 -12.02
C GLU A 120 10.02 2.15 -10.52
N LYS A 121 9.19 2.76 -9.65
CA LYS A 121 9.22 2.51 -8.20
C LYS A 121 8.94 1.07 -7.85
N LEU A 122 7.98 0.42 -8.52
CA LEU A 122 7.70 -0.99 -8.30
C LEU A 122 8.95 -1.84 -8.57
N VAL A 123 9.58 -1.65 -9.73
CA VAL A 123 10.75 -2.43 -10.13
C VAL A 123 11.97 -2.13 -9.27
N SER A 124 12.13 -0.89 -8.77
CA SER A 124 13.28 -0.50 -7.95
C SER A 124 13.13 -0.86 -6.47
N GLU A 125 11.92 -0.79 -5.91
CA GLU A 125 11.68 -1.07 -4.48
C GLU A 125 11.39 -2.55 -4.19
N PHE A 126 10.93 -3.33 -5.17
CA PHE A 126 10.48 -4.71 -4.96
C PHE A 126 11.24 -5.71 -5.83
N GLU A 127 12.25 -6.38 -5.27
CA GLU A 127 12.98 -7.45 -5.97
C GLU A 127 12.12 -8.68 -6.27
N ARG A 128 11.01 -8.85 -5.53
CA ARG A 128 10.06 -9.96 -5.69
C ARG A 128 8.65 -9.39 -5.61
N SER A 129 7.99 -9.33 -6.76
CA SER A 129 6.57 -9.00 -6.88
C SER A 129 5.98 -9.75 -8.07
N GLU A 130 4.71 -10.13 -7.97
CA GLU A 130 3.97 -10.76 -9.07
C GLU A 130 3.77 -9.82 -10.27
N TYR A 131 3.97 -8.51 -10.08
CA TYR A 131 3.76 -7.49 -11.11
C TYR A 131 5.04 -7.04 -11.82
N LEU A 132 6.20 -7.63 -11.51
CA LEU A 132 7.49 -7.14 -12.02
C LEU A 132 7.60 -7.20 -13.54
N VAL A 133 7.20 -8.33 -14.13
CA VAL A 133 7.31 -8.55 -15.58
C VAL A 133 6.42 -7.56 -16.32
N GLU A 134 5.18 -7.41 -15.87
CA GLU A 134 4.21 -6.48 -16.41
C GLU A 134 4.66 -5.03 -16.25
N ALA A 135 5.19 -4.66 -15.07
CA ALA A 135 5.71 -3.32 -14.81
C ALA A 135 6.88 -2.98 -15.75
N GLN A 136 7.83 -3.90 -15.93
CA GLN A 136 8.94 -3.74 -16.88
C GLN A 136 8.45 -3.57 -18.31
N ARG A 137 7.46 -4.37 -18.72
CA ARG A 137 6.83 -4.24 -20.04
C ARG A 137 6.19 -2.85 -20.21
N ARG A 138 5.43 -2.39 -19.21
CA ARG A 138 4.80 -1.06 -19.23
C ARG A 138 5.84 0.06 -19.33
N ILE A 139 6.94 -0.02 -18.58
CA ILE A 139 8.04 0.96 -18.67
C ILE A 139 8.56 1.04 -20.11
N ALA A 140 8.81 -0.10 -20.76
CA ALA A 140 9.30 -0.15 -22.13
C ALA A 140 8.29 0.46 -23.13
N GLU A 141 7.02 0.06 -23.03
CA GLU A 141 5.92 0.59 -23.85
C GLU A 141 5.81 2.13 -23.74
N LEU A 142 5.77 2.64 -22.50
CA LEU A 142 5.60 4.08 -22.23
C LEU A 142 6.81 4.91 -22.69
N LYS A 143 8.04 4.41 -22.48
CA LYS A 143 9.25 5.09 -22.95
C LYS A 143 9.32 5.11 -24.48
N GLN A 144 8.92 4.04 -25.15
CA GLN A 144 8.87 4.00 -26.60
C GLN A 144 7.82 4.97 -27.15
N ALA A 145 6.64 5.04 -26.54
CA ALA A 145 5.59 5.98 -26.93
C ALA A 145 6.06 7.44 -26.82
N GLN A 146 6.80 7.79 -25.77
CA GLN A 146 7.38 9.13 -25.59
C GLN A 146 8.48 9.48 -26.60
N SER A 147 9.20 8.48 -27.11
CA SER A 147 10.31 8.68 -28.07
C SER A 147 9.87 8.87 -29.52
N LYS A 148 8.62 8.51 -29.86
CA LYS A 148 8.08 8.72 -31.21
C LYS A 148 7.60 10.17 -31.29
N PRO A 149 8.09 10.99 -32.24
CA PRO A 149 7.52 12.31 -32.47
C PRO A 149 6.04 12.10 -32.81
N THR A 150 5.16 12.86 -32.17
CA THR A 150 3.77 13.00 -32.62
C THR A 150 3.84 13.65 -34.00
N GLY A 151 3.92 12.82 -35.04
CA GLY A 151 3.81 13.27 -36.42
C GLY A 151 2.35 13.56 -36.70
N ASP A 152 2.01 14.84 -36.76
CA ASP A 152 1.11 15.47 -37.75
C ASP A 152 1.05 16.99 -37.49
#